data_AF-Q6WRZ7-F1
#
_entry.id   AF-Q6WRZ7-F1
#
_cell.length_a   1.000
_cell.length_b   1.000
_cell.length_c   1.000
_cell.angle_alpha   90.00
_cell.angle_beta   90.00
_cell.angle_gamma   90.00
#
_symmetry.space_group_name_H-M   'P 1'
#
loop_
_entity.id
_entity.type
_entity.pdbx_description
1 polymer ?
#
loop_
_entity_poly.entity_id
_entity_poly.type
_entity_poly.pdbx_seq_one_letter_code
_entity_poly.pdbx_strand_id
1 'polypeptide(L)'
;MSDNWVVQNLENALNTWNEKLAEIWQLITQSPENFKGGTIWNVIVDIHGAVQAIGLALLVLFFVVGVMRTCGNFAEVKRPEQALKLFIRFAIAKGAVTYGLELMMALFKIVQGMISTIMNAAGFGSAQQTVLPQEIVTAVEDCGFFESIPLWAVTLIGGLFITVLSFIMIMSVYGRFFKLYIYTAIAPYPFRFCGRAEPKRRQELH
;
A
#
# COMPACT_ATOMS: atom_id res chain seq x y z
N MET A 1 -7.93 -30.38 -28.19
CA MET A 1 -6.79 -30.57 -27.27
C MET A 1 -5.74 -31.28 -28.08
N SER A 2 -4.54 -30.74 -28.19
CA SER A 2 -3.47 -31.39 -28.95
C SER A 2 -2.92 -32.58 -28.16
N ASP A 3 -2.58 -33.66 -28.85
CA ASP A 3 -1.90 -34.82 -28.25
C ASP A 3 -0.40 -34.55 -28.02
N ASN A 4 0.06 -33.35 -28.35
CA ASN A 4 1.44 -32.93 -28.18
C ASN A 4 1.69 -32.48 -26.74
N TRP A 5 2.35 -33.34 -25.99
CA TRP A 5 2.87 -33.14 -24.64
C TRP A 5 3.62 -31.81 -24.41
N VAL A 6 4.27 -31.24 -25.44
CA VAL A 6 4.94 -29.93 -25.33
C VAL A 6 3.93 -28.79 -25.34
N VAL A 7 2.91 -28.88 -26.21
CA VAL A 7 1.79 -27.92 -26.23
C VAL A 7 1.02 -27.98 -24.92
N GLN A 8 0.76 -29.17 -24.39
CA GLN A 8 0.11 -29.36 -23.08
C GLN A 8 0.92 -28.69 -21.95
N ASN A 9 2.25 -28.83 -21.95
CA ASN A 9 3.10 -28.17 -20.96
C ASN A 9 3.05 -26.64 -21.06
N LEU A 10 3.05 -26.10 -22.28
CA LEU A 10 2.93 -24.67 -22.51
C LEU A 10 1.56 -24.14 -22.07
N GLU A 11 0.47 -24.85 -22.39
CA GLU A 11 -0.88 -24.52 -21.94
C GLU A 11 -0.96 -24.54 -20.40
N ASN A 12 -0.41 -25.57 -19.75
CA ASN A 12 -0.36 -25.66 -18.28
C ASN A 12 0.43 -24.52 -17.64
N ALA A 13 1.57 -24.14 -18.22
CA ALA A 13 2.38 -23.03 -17.73
C ALA A 13 1.65 -21.68 -17.87
N LEU A 14 0.98 -21.45 -19.01
CA LEU A 14 0.19 -20.24 -19.22
C LEU A 14 -1.06 -20.20 -18.34
N ASN A 15 -1.73 -21.32 -18.11
CA ASN A 15 -2.86 -21.41 -17.19
C ASN A 15 -2.42 -21.06 -15.76
N THR A 16 -1.29 -21.63 -15.31
CA THR A 16 -0.69 -21.29 -14.01
C THR A 16 -0.39 -19.79 -13.91
N TRP A 17 0.18 -19.20 -14.96
CA TRP A 17 0.44 -17.75 -15.01
C TRP A 17 -0.85 -16.94 -14.91
N ASN A 18 -1.88 -17.28 -15.68
CA ASN A 18 -3.17 -16.60 -15.67
C ASN A 18 -3.84 -16.68 -14.28
N GLU A 19 -3.81 -17.85 -13.63
CA GLU A 19 -4.33 -18.03 -12.28
C GLU A 19 -3.58 -17.16 -11.27
N LYS A 20 -2.25 -17.12 -11.33
CA LYS A 20 -1.43 -16.32 -10.40
C LYS A 20 -1.61 -14.82 -10.63
N LEU A 21 -1.74 -14.38 -11.88
CA LEU A 21 -2.08 -12.98 -12.18
C LEU A 21 -3.46 -12.62 -11.64
N ALA A 22 -4.45 -13.50 -11.79
CA ALA A 22 -5.77 -13.28 -11.22
C ALA A 22 -5.73 -13.21 -9.68
N GLU A 23 -4.96 -14.09 -9.03
CA GLU A 23 -4.74 -14.07 -7.58
C GLU A 23 -4.08 -12.75 -7.12
N ILE A 24 -3.00 -12.32 -7.79
CA ILE A 24 -2.33 -11.04 -7.51
C ILE A 24 -3.29 -9.87 -7.69
N TRP A 25 -4.08 -9.89 -8.75
CA TRP A 25 -5.07 -8.87 -9.04
C TRP A 25 -6.12 -8.76 -7.92
N GLN A 26 -6.62 -9.89 -7.44
CA GLN A 26 -7.51 -9.91 -6.27
C GLN A 26 -6.83 -9.35 -5.03
N LEU A 27 -5.57 -9.73 -4.77
CA LEU A 27 -4.83 -9.25 -3.60
C LEU A 27 -4.56 -7.74 -3.62
N ILE A 28 -4.27 -7.14 -4.79
CA ILE A 28 -4.00 -5.69 -4.88
C ILE A 28 -5.27 -4.84 -4.86
N THR A 29 -6.42 -5.41 -5.21
CA THR A 29 -7.71 -4.70 -5.24
C THR A 29 -8.51 -4.87 -3.95
N GLN A 30 -8.17 -5.87 -3.12
CA GLN A 30 -8.77 -6.05 -1.78
C GLN A 30 -8.54 -4.84 -0.88
N SER A 31 -9.56 -4.51 -0.08
CA SER A 31 -9.47 -3.44 0.92
C SER A 31 -8.59 -3.87 2.09
N PRO A 32 -7.94 -2.91 2.77
CA PRO A 32 -7.14 -3.18 3.96
C PRO A 32 -7.92 -3.97 5.03
N GLU A 33 -9.20 -3.63 5.24
CA GLU A 33 -10.12 -4.28 6.18
C GLU A 33 -10.35 -5.77 5.89
N ASN A 34 -10.36 -6.14 4.61
CA ASN A 34 -10.65 -7.51 4.17
C ASN A 34 -9.38 -8.31 3.88
N PHE A 35 -8.21 -7.67 3.94
CA PHE A 35 -6.96 -8.31 3.62
C PHE A 35 -6.67 -9.49 4.56
N LYS A 36 -6.56 -10.70 3.99
CA LYS A 36 -6.37 -11.97 4.73
C LYS A 36 -7.38 -12.17 5.87
N GLY A 37 -8.64 -11.76 5.65
CA GLY A 37 -9.73 -11.94 6.63
C GLY A 37 -9.75 -10.91 7.76
N GLY A 38 -9.00 -9.81 7.64
CA GLY A 38 -9.08 -8.67 8.56
C GLY A 38 -8.27 -8.79 9.85
N THR A 39 -7.64 -9.93 10.11
CA THR A 39 -6.80 -10.12 11.30
C THR A 39 -5.63 -9.15 11.36
N ILE A 40 -4.94 -8.94 10.22
CA ILE A 40 -3.81 -8.02 10.12
C ILE A 40 -4.29 -6.58 10.32
N TRP A 41 -5.47 -6.25 9.77
CA TRP A 41 -6.09 -4.94 9.92
C TRP A 41 -6.44 -4.61 11.37
N ASN A 42 -7.00 -5.56 12.12
CA ASN A 42 -7.32 -5.35 13.53
C ASN A 42 -6.05 -5.02 14.34
N VAL A 43 -4.95 -5.74 14.11
CA VAL A 43 -3.66 -5.44 14.74
C VAL A 43 -3.17 -4.03 14.38
N ILE A 44 -3.33 -3.60 13.14
CA ILE A 44 -2.96 -2.25 12.69
C ILE A 44 -3.80 -1.18 13.40
N VAL A 45 -5.12 -1.39 13.51
CA VAL A 45 -6.04 -0.47 14.18
C VAL A 45 -5.72 -0.39 15.68
N ASP A 46 -5.41 -1.51 16.33
CA ASP A 46 -5.02 -1.55 17.73
C ASP A 46 -3.72 -0.77 17.98
N ILE A 47 -2.69 -0.98 17.15
CA ILE A 47 -1.43 -0.23 17.20
C ILE A 47 -1.69 1.26 16.94
N HIS A 48 -2.48 1.58 15.91
CA HIS A 48 -2.83 2.95 15.59
C HIS A 48 -3.52 3.64 16.77
N GLY A 49 -4.50 2.98 17.40
CA GLY A 49 -5.22 3.50 18.57
C GLY A 49 -4.29 3.76 19.76
N ALA A 50 -3.37 2.83 20.05
CA ALA A 50 -2.37 3.01 21.10
C ALA A 50 -1.43 4.20 20.80
N VAL A 51 -0.92 4.29 19.58
CA VAL A 51 -0.05 5.41 19.15
C VAL A 51 -0.81 6.73 19.12
N GLN A 52 -2.07 6.72 18.70
CA GLN A 52 -2.95 7.90 18.68
C GLN A 52 -3.18 8.43 20.10
N ALA A 53 -3.43 7.56 21.07
CA ALA A 53 -3.59 7.96 22.48
C ALA A 53 -2.31 8.63 23.02
N ILE A 54 -1.14 8.03 22.75
CA ILE A 54 0.16 8.60 23.13
C ILE A 54 0.40 9.95 22.41
N GLY A 55 0.11 10.00 21.11
CA GLY A 55 0.26 11.21 20.30
C GLY A 55 -0.61 12.36 20.80
N LEU A 56 -1.88 12.09 21.14
CA LEU A 56 -2.79 13.08 21.71
C LEU A 56 -2.34 13.54 23.10
N ALA A 57 -1.86 12.64 23.96
CA ALA A 57 -1.34 13.00 25.28
C ALA A 57 -0.14 13.96 25.17
N LEU A 58 0.81 13.65 24.28
CA LEU A 58 1.96 14.53 24.00
C LEU A 58 1.53 15.87 23.40
N LEU A 59 0.56 15.86 22.49
CA LEU A 59 0.03 17.06 21.83
C LEU A 59 -0.62 18.01 22.87
N VAL A 60 -1.41 17.48 23.80
CA VAL A 60 -1.97 18.25 24.93
C VAL A 60 -0.87 18.79 25.84
N LEU A 61 0.12 17.97 26.19
CA LEU A 61 1.24 18.38 27.04
C LEU A 61 2.03 19.54 26.41
N PHE A 62 2.35 19.46 25.12
CA PHE A 62 3.03 20.54 24.41
C PHE A 62 2.18 21.80 24.27
N PHE A 63 0.87 21.66 24.13
CA PHE A 63 -0.04 22.80 24.13
C PHE A 63 -0.01 23.53 25.47
N VAL A 64 -0.11 22.81 26.59
CA VAL A 64 -0.05 23.40 27.94
C VAL A 64 1.29 24.09 28.18
N VAL A 65 2.42 23.45 27.84
CA VAL A 65 3.75 24.07 27.95
C VAL A 65 3.88 25.30 27.05
N GLY A 66 3.33 25.27 25.84
CA GLY A 66 3.29 26.40 24.92
C GLY A 66 2.48 27.58 25.50
N VAL A 67 1.30 27.32 26.04
CA VAL A 67 0.45 28.32 26.71
C VAL A 67 1.19 28.92 27.91
N MET A 68 1.80 28.09 28.77
CA MET A 68 2.55 28.57 29.94
C MET A 68 3.73 29.48 29.55
N ARG A 69 4.46 29.16 28.47
CA ARG A 69 5.55 30.00 27.97
C ARG A 69 5.05 31.33 27.41
N THR A 70 3.94 31.34 26.69
CA THR A 70 3.35 32.58 26.12
C THR A 70 2.67 33.44 27.19
N CYS A 71 2.04 32.85 28.19
CA CYS A 71 1.39 33.58 29.28
C CYS A 71 2.36 34.04 30.39
N GLY A 72 3.52 33.39 30.54
CA GLY A 72 4.56 33.79 31.51
C GLY A 72 5.28 35.09 31.15
N ASN A 73 5.13 35.59 29.92
CA ASN A 73 5.66 36.87 29.48
C ASN A 73 4.58 37.96 29.66
N PHE A 74 4.69 38.78 30.72
CA PHE A 74 3.70 39.82 31.06
C PHE A 74 3.44 40.85 29.94
N ALA A 75 4.31 40.95 28.92
CA ALA A 75 4.11 41.77 27.74
C ALA A 75 3.19 41.15 26.66
N GLU A 76 3.01 39.81 26.65
CA GLU A 76 2.22 39.07 25.65
C GLU A 76 0.77 38.79 26.09
N VAL A 77 0.46 38.98 27.38
CA VAL A 77 -0.93 38.90 27.92
C VAL A 77 -1.90 39.84 27.18
N LYS A 78 -1.40 40.90 26.54
CA LYS A 78 -2.20 41.85 25.74
C LYS A 78 -2.40 41.46 24.26
N ARG A 79 -1.84 40.34 23.78
CA ARG A 79 -1.96 39.90 22.37
C ARG A 79 -2.73 38.58 22.25
N PRO A 80 -4.08 38.61 22.30
CA PRO A 80 -4.92 37.41 22.15
C PRO A 80 -4.67 36.65 20.85
N GLU A 81 -4.12 37.32 19.83
CA GLU A 81 -3.73 36.71 18.55
C GLU A 81 -2.73 35.55 18.68
N GLN A 82 -1.80 35.60 19.63
CA GLN A 82 -0.80 34.54 19.80
C GLN A 82 -1.42 33.28 20.42
N ALA A 83 -2.27 33.45 21.45
CA ALA A 83 -3.03 32.36 22.05
C ALA A 83 -4.01 31.74 21.04
N LEU A 84 -4.69 32.56 20.24
CA LEU A 84 -5.59 32.10 19.19
C LEU A 84 -4.84 31.31 18.11
N LYS A 85 -3.67 31.78 17.65
CA LYS A 85 -2.82 31.04 16.68
C LYS A 85 -2.35 29.69 17.24
N LEU A 86 -2.03 29.61 18.53
CA LEU A 86 -1.65 28.36 19.18
C LEU A 86 -2.84 27.39 19.26
N PHE A 87 -4.03 27.91 19.60
CA PHE A 87 -5.26 27.12 19.68
C PHE A 87 -5.70 26.59 18.31
N ILE A 88 -5.65 27.41 17.25
CA ILE A 88 -5.96 26.97 15.88
C ILE A 88 -5.01 25.85 15.45
N ARG A 89 -3.70 25.98 15.72
CA ARG A 89 -2.72 24.94 15.42
C ARG A 89 -3.00 23.65 16.18
N PHE A 90 -3.37 23.75 17.47
CA PHE A 90 -3.77 22.62 18.29
C PHE A 90 -5.03 21.93 17.74
N ALA A 91 -6.06 22.70 17.38
CA ALA A 91 -7.31 22.17 16.85
C ALA A 91 -7.09 21.43 15.52
N ILE A 92 -6.30 21.99 14.61
CA ILE A 92 -5.93 21.34 13.34
C ILE A 92 -5.11 20.07 13.60
N ALA A 93 -4.14 20.12 14.51
CA ALA A 93 -3.31 18.96 14.84
C ALA A 93 -4.12 17.82 15.49
N LYS A 94 -5.01 18.15 16.43
CA LYS A 94 -5.95 17.21 17.04
C LYS A 94 -6.86 16.58 15.97
N GLY A 95 -7.42 17.39 15.07
CA GLY A 95 -8.26 16.93 13.98
C GLY A 95 -7.51 15.96 13.06
N ALA A 96 -6.28 16.30 12.64
CA ALA A 96 -5.46 15.44 11.78
C ALA A 96 -5.11 14.08 12.43
N VAL A 97 -4.81 14.07 13.74
CA VAL A 97 -4.52 12.83 14.48
C VAL A 97 -5.78 11.98 14.69
N THR A 98 -6.93 12.61 14.91
CA THR A 98 -8.19 11.89 15.19
C THR A 98 -8.82 11.30 13.93
N TYR A 99 -8.82 12.05 12.83
CA TYR A 99 -9.47 11.64 11.58
C TYR A 99 -8.49 11.09 10.54
N GLY A 100 -7.21 10.93 10.89
CA GLY A 100 -6.16 10.50 9.94
C GLY A 100 -6.43 9.12 9.35
N LEU A 101 -6.89 8.17 10.17
CA LEU A 101 -7.24 6.82 9.71
C LEU A 101 -8.48 6.82 8.81
N GLU A 102 -9.53 7.56 9.20
CA GLU A 102 -10.75 7.69 8.38
C GLU A 102 -10.46 8.34 7.03
N LEU A 103 -9.61 9.36 6.98
CA LEU A 103 -9.20 10.03 5.75
C LEU A 103 -8.40 9.09 4.85
N MET A 104 -7.50 8.29 5.41
CA MET A 104 -6.76 7.26 4.67
C MET A 104 -7.73 6.22 4.08
N MET A 105 -8.68 5.74 4.86
CA MET A 105 -9.70 4.80 4.38
C MET A 105 -10.61 5.38 3.30
N ALA A 106 -10.96 6.67 3.40
CA ALA A 106 -11.71 7.37 2.36
C ALA A 106 -10.91 7.44 1.05
N LEU A 107 -9.61 7.74 1.12
CA LEU A 107 -8.73 7.71 -0.05
C LEU A 107 -8.63 6.32 -0.67
N PHE A 108 -8.50 5.26 0.15
CA PHE A 108 -8.51 3.88 -0.33
C PHE A 108 -9.80 3.55 -1.08
N LYS A 109 -10.97 3.94 -0.56
CA LYS A 109 -12.26 3.73 -1.22
C LYS A 109 -12.33 4.44 -2.58
N ILE A 110 -11.82 5.66 -2.68
CA ILE A 110 -11.76 6.41 -3.95
C ILE A 110 -10.85 5.70 -4.95
N VAL A 111 -9.65 5.32 -4.54
CA VAL A 111 -8.68 4.62 -5.40
C VAL A 111 -9.25 3.27 -5.85
N GLN A 112 -9.91 2.53 -4.98
CA GLN A 112 -10.60 1.28 -5.35
C GLN A 112 -11.73 1.52 -6.36
N GLY A 113 -12.53 2.59 -6.19
CA GLY A 113 -13.55 2.98 -7.18
C GLY A 113 -12.95 3.34 -8.54
N MET A 114 -11.79 4.01 -8.55
CA MET A 114 -11.04 4.29 -9.78
C MET A 114 -10.52 3.00 -10.43
N ILE A 115 -9.96 2.08 -9.63
CA ILE A 115 -9.49 0.77 -10.11
C ILE A 115 -10.65 -0.04 -10.70
N SER A 116 -11.82 -0.04 -10.06
CA SER A 116 -13.02 -0.70 -10.59
C SER A 116 -13.49 -0.10 -11.91
N THR A 117 -13.43 1.24 -12.04
CA THR A 117 -13.77 1.92 -13.29
C THR A 117 -12.78 1.56 -14.41
N ILE A 118 -11.47 1.56 -14.11
CA ILE A 118 -10.42 1.14 -15.04
C ILE A 118 -10.60 -0.34 -15.43
N MET A 119 -10.97 -1.21 -14.48
CA MET A 119 -11.23 -2.62 -14.73
C MET A 119 -12.36 -2.84 -15.75
N ASN A 120 -13.45 -2.08 -15.61
CA ASN A 120 -14.58 -2.13 -16.54
C ASN A 120 -14.21 -1.54 -17.91
N ALA A 121 -13.41 -0.47 -17.93
CA ALA A 121 -13.03 0.23 -19.18
C ALA A 121 -11.92 -0.49 -19.97
N ALA A 122 -10.96 -1.11 -19.29
CA ALA A 122 -9.82 -1.78 -19.91
C ALA A 122 -10.11 -3.25 -20.28
N GLY A 123 -11.31 -3.77 -19.98
CA GLY A 123 -11.64 -5.19 -20.18
C GLY A 123 -10.90 -6.15 -19.24
N PHE A 124 -10.11 -5.61 -18.31
CA PHE A 124 -9.32 -6.35 -17.31
C PHE A 124 -10.18 -7.03 -16.23
N GLY A 125 -11.51 -6.85 -16.24
CA GLY A 125 -12.45 -7.64 -15.43
C GLY A 125 -12.47 -9.12 -15.79
N SER A 126 -12.02 -9.46 -17.00
CA SER A 126 -11.49 -10.77 -17.35
C SER A 126 -9.99 -10.58 -17.54
N ALA A 127 -9.13 -11.23 -16.75
CA ALA A 127 -7.73 -11.37 -17.14
C ALA A 127 -7.74 -11.86 -18.60
N GLN A 128 -7.21 -11.08 -19.55
CA GLN A 128 -6.98 -11.62 -20.89
C GLN A 128 -6.16 -12.88 -20.66
N GLN A 129 -6.81 -14.03 -20.80
CA GLN A 129 -6.13 -15.31 -20.67
C GLN A 129 -5.03 -15.24 -21.70
N THR A 130 -3.79 -15.28 -21.23
CA THR A 130 -2.66 -15.43 -22.11
C THR A 130 -2.83 -16.83 -22.68
N VAL A 131 -3.41 -16.89 -23.88
CA VAL A 131 -3.62 -18.14 -24.62
C VAL A 131 -2.42 -18.34 -25.52
N LEU A 132 -2.07 -19.60 -25.77
CA LEU A 132 -1.07 -19.90 -26.77
C LEU A 132 -1.57 -19.41 -28.14
N PRO A 133 -0.78 -18.56 -28.85
CA PRO A 133 -1.04 -18.27 -30.25
C PRO A 133 -1.05 -19.56 -31.06
N GLN A 134 -2.03 -19.69 -31.95
CA GLN A 134 -2.21 -20.91 -32.74
C GLN A 134 -1.00 -21.21 -33.63
N GLU A 135 -0.27 -20.17 -34.05
CA GLU A 135 1.00 -20.26 -34.78
C GLU A 135 2.08 -21.06 -34.01
N ILE A 136 2.14 -20.91 -32.67
CA ILE A 136 3.07 -21.67 -31.83
C ILE A 136 2.61 -23.11 -31.70
N VAL A 137 1.30 -23.35 -31.57
CA VAL A 137 0.75 -24.70 -31.52
C VAL A 137 1.10 -25.46 -32.80
N THR A 138 0.84 -24.86 -33.96
CA THR A 138 1.16 -25.47 -35.26
C THR A 138 2.66 -25.73 -35.41
N ALA A 139 3.52 -24.76 -35.06
CA ALA A 139 4.96 -24.94 -35.15
C ALA A 139 5.50 -26.06 -34.24
N VAL A 140 4.88 -26.28 -33.07
CA VAL A 140 5.26 -27.34 -32.13
C VAL A 140 4.70 -28.71 -32.57
N GLU A 141 3.53 -28.72 -33.20
CA GLU A 141 2.92 -29.93 -33.79
C GLU A 141 3.68 -30.40 -35.03
N ASP A 142 4.25 -29.48 -35.81
CA ASP A 142 5.07 -29.77 -37.00
C ASP A 142 6.51 -30.25 -36.66
N CYS A 143 6.95 -30.17 -35.40
CA CYS A 143 8.26 -30.65 -34.97
C CYS A 143 8.34 -32.18 -34.89
N GLY A 144 9.46 -32.76 -35.35
CA GLY A 144 9.70 -34.20 -35.26
C GLY A 144 9.83 -34.72 -33.82
N PHE A 145 9.65 -36.03 -33.62
CA PHE A 145 9.74 -36.67 -32.28
C PHE A 145 11.08 -36.41 -31.57
N PHE A 146 12.20 -36.38 -32.32
CA PHE A 146 13.51 -36.11 -31.73
C PHE A 146 13.76 -34.63 -31.43
N GLU A 147 13.11 -33.72 -32.16
CA GLU A 147 13.23 -32.26 -31.95
C GLU A 147 12.32 -31.77 -30.81
N SER A 148 11.22 -32.48 -30.54
CA SER A 148 10.30 -32.19 -29.44
C SER A 148 10.87 -32.55 -28.05
N ILE A 149 11.87 -33.44 -27.96
CA ILE A 149 12.52 -33.79 -26.68
C ILE A 149 13.27 -32.60 -26.05
N PRO A 150 14.17 -31.92 -26.78
CA PRO A 150 14.76 -30.67 -26.30
C PRO A 150 13.72 -29.59 -26.02
N LEU A 151 12.71 -29.45 -26.89
CA LEU A 151 11.67 -28.42 -26.75
C LEU A 151 10.91 -28.60 -25.44
N TRP A 152 10.48 -29.83 -25.14
CA TRP A 152 9.83 -30.16 -23.88
C TRP A 152 10.66 -29.76 -22.66
N ALA A 153 11.94 -30.13 -22.64
CA ALA A 153 12.81 -29.81 -21.51
C ALA A 153 12.90 -28.30 -21.27
N VAL A 154 13.01 -27.51 -22.35
CA VAL A 154 12.98 -26.04 -22.27
C VAL A 154 11.64 -25.52 -21.76
N THR A 155 10.51 -26.06 -22.23
CA THR A 155 9.19 -25.64 -21.74
C THR A 155 8.96 -25.99 -20.27
N LEU A 156 9.49 -27.12 -19.80
CA LEU A 156 9.39 -27.55 -18.40
C LEU A 156 10.21 -26.61 -17.49
N ILE A 157 11.42 -26.26 -17.91
CA ILE A 157 12.24 -25.25 -17.21
C ILE A 157 11.55 -23.87 -17.23
N GLY A 158 10.96 -23.49 -18.36
CA GLY A 158 10.18 -22.26 -18.50
C GLY A 158 8.98 -22.22 -17.55
N GLY A 159 8.22 -23.31 -17.44
CA GLY A 159 7.10 -23.43 -16.50
C GLY A 159 7.53 -23.32 -15.03
N LEU A 160 8.66 -23.94 -14.67
CA LEU A 160 9.24 -23.80 -13.34
C LEU A 160 9.66 -22.34 -13.06
N PHE A 161 10.26 -21.67 -14.04
CA PHE A 161 10.63 -20.26 -13.93
C PHE A 161 9.42 -19.33 -13.75
N ILE A 162 8.35 -19.53 -14.53
CA ILE A 162 7.07 -18.80 -14.39
C ILE A 162 6.49 -18.98 -12.97
N THR A 163 6.57 -20.19 -12.42
CA THR A 163 6.10 -20.48 -11.05
C THR A 163 6.90 -19.71 -10.00
N VAL A 164 8.24 -19.69 -10.11
CA VAL A 164 9.10 -18.94 -9.19
C VAL A 164 8.87 -17.43 -9.30
N LEU A 165 8.78 -16.90 -10.51
CA LEU A 165 8.49 -15.48 -10.74
C LEU A 165 7.14 -15.08 -10.15
N SER A 166 6.12 -15.91 -10.30
CA SER A 166 4.80 -15.67 -9.72
C SER A 166 4.86 -15.57 -8.19
N PHE A 167 5.64 -16.45 -7.55
CA PHE A 167 5.84 -16.39 -6.10
C PHE A 167 6.55 -15.12 -5.65
N ILE A 168 7.61 -14.71 -6.36
CA ILE A 168 8.33 -13.46 -6.09
C ILE A 168 7.39 -12.25 -6.27
N MET A 169 6.56 -12.27 -7.31
CA MET A 169 5.59 -11.19 -7.57
C MET A 169 4.61 -11.05 -6.42
N ILE A 170 3.95 -12.15 -5.99
CA ILE A 170 3.04 -12.15 -4.82
C ILE A 170 3.76 -11.64 -3.57
N MET A 171 4.95 -12.15 -3.27
CA MET A 171 5.70 -11.75 -2.08
C MET A 171 6.10 -10.26 -2.10
N SER A 172 6.50 -9.75 -3.26
CA SER A 172 6.88 -8.33 -3.41
C SER A 172 5.69 -7.38 -3.25
N VAL A 173 4.53 -7.77 -3.79
CA VAL A 173 3.26 -7.05 -3.64
C VAL A 173 2.85 -7.04 -2.17
N TYR A 174 2.85 -8.22 -1.52
CA TYR A 174 2.54 -8.36 -0.10
C TYR A 174 3.43 -7.47 0.79
N GLY A 175 4.74 -7.47 0.54
CA GLY A 175 5.69 -6.67 1.31
C GLY A 175 5.48 -5.16 1.18
N ARG A 176 5.04 -4.67 0.01
CA ARG A 176 4.73 -3.25 -0.20
C ARG A 176 3.48 -2.83 0.56
N PHE A 177 2.41 -3.62 0.49
CA PHE A 177 1.18 -3.37 1.27
C PHE A 177 1.47 -3.39 2.77
N PHE A 178 2.21 -4.39 3.25
CA PHE A 178 2.60 -4.47 4.66
C PHE A 178 3.40 -3.26 5.14
N LYS A 179 4.37 -2.77 4.35
CA LYS A 179 5.11 -1.54 4.65
C LYS A 179 4.19 -0.33 4.75
N LEU A 180 3.27 -0.16 3.79
CA LEU A 180 2.31 0.94 3.79
C LEU A 180 1.44 0.89 5.06
N TYR A 181 1.00 -0.30 5.46
CA TYR A 181 0.19 -0.48 6.66
C TYR A 181 0.91 -0.12 7.96
N ILE A 182 2.16 -0.54 8.12
CA ILE A 182 2.98 -0.15 9.28
C ILE A 182 3.19 1.37 9.30
N TYR A 183 3.46 1.98 8.15
CA TYR A 183 3.61 3.43 8.09
C TYR A 183 2.32 4.17 8.47
N THR A 184 1.15 3.65 8.11
CA THR A 184 -0.13 4.23 8.53
C THR A 184 -0.42 4.03 10.03
N ALA A 185 0.01 2.91 10.63
CA ALA A 185 -0.13 2.68 12.06
C ALA A 185 0.69 3.68 12.89
N ILE A 186 1.88 4.06 12.38
CA ILE A 186 2.85 4.95 13.04
C ILE A 186 2.66 6.41 12.57
N ALA A 187 1.81 6.68 11.59
CA ALA A 187 1.53 8.03 11.09
C ALA A 187 1.10 9.07 12.16
N PRO A 188 0.34 8.74 13.23
CA PRO A 188 -0.07 9.75 14.22
C PRO A 188 1.06 10.29 15.12
N TYR A 189 2.34 9.95 14.89
CA TYR A 189 3.45 10.49 15.67
C TYR A 189 3.64 12.02 15.48
N PRO A 190 3.56 12.82 16.55
CA PRO A 190 3.63 14.28 16.48
C PRO A 190 5.05 14.87 16.27
N PHE A 191 6.02 14.12 15.74
CA PHE A 191 7.44 14.54 15.68
C PHE A 191 7.65 15.85 14.87
N ARG A 192 6.84 16.12 13.84
CA ARG A 192 6.91 17.39 13.09
C ARG A 192 6.46 18.62 13.88
N PHE A 193 5.66 18.45 14.94
CA PHE A 193 5.27 19.57 15.82
C PHE A 193 6.34 19.88 16.86
N CYS A 194 7.12 18.87 17.28
CA CYS A 194 8.24 19.05 18.21
C CYS A 194 9.39 19.87 17.59
N GLY A 195 9.64 19.71 16.28
CA GLY A 195 10.72 20.42 15.56
C GLY A 195 10.48 21.90 15.28
N ARG A 196 9.30 22.45 15.56
CA ARG A 196 8.99 23.89 15.39
C ARG A 196 8.93 24.67 16.70
N ALA A 197 9.27 24.02 17.81
CA ALA A 197 9.46 24.64 19.11
C ALA A 197 10.90 25.14 19.34
N GLU A 198 11.75 25.15 18.30
CA GLU A 198 12.99 25.92 18.34
C GLU A 198 12.65 27.42 18.28
N PRO A 199 13.10 28.23 19.26
CA PRO A 199 13.02 29.66 19.13
C PRO A 199 13.90 30.06 17.96
N LYS A 200 13.33 30.77 16.97
CA LYS A 200 14.13 31.61 16.06
C LYS A 200 14.95 32.56 16.94
N ARG A 201 16.17 32.16 17.29
CA ARG A 201 17.16 33.04 17.90
C ARG A 201 17.40 34.12 16.84
N ARG A 202 17.04 35.36 17.17
CA ARG A 202 17.31 36.54 16.34
C ARG A 202 18.76 36.48 15.86
N GLN A 203 18.96 36.37 14.56
CA GLN A 203 20.13 36.94 13.91
C GLN A 203 19.80 38.40 13.64
N GLU A 204 19.88 39.25 14.66
CA GLU A 204 20.10 40.68 14.49
C GLU A 204 20.96 41.16 15.65
N LEU A 205 22.06 41.84 15.30
CA LEU A 205 23.04 42.58 16.11
C LEU A 205 24.18 41.75 16.72
N HIS A 206 25.23 41.50 15.92
CA HIS A 206 26.47 42.28 15.91
C HIS A 206 27.26 42.03 14.62
#